data_AF-A0A0L8V3D6-F1
#
_entry.id   AF-A0A0L8V3D6-F1
#
_cell.length_a   1.000
_cell.length_b   1.000
_cell.length_c   1.000
_cell.angle_alpha   90.00
_cell.angle_beta   90.00
_cell.angle_gamma   90.00
#
_symmetry.space_group_name_H-M   'P 1'
#
loop_
_entity.id
_entity.type
_entity.pdbx_description
1 polymer ?
#
loop_
_entity_poly.entity_id
_entity_poly.type
_entity_poly.pdbx_seq_one_letter_code
_entity_poly.pdbx_strand_id
1 'polypeptide(L)'
;MPDKKAHEQQVLQIFRNLIADFPKGKVLQTESPDFLVRLNRKKVIGIELTELHGQTFYDNLGYYHNPELLYQNIEHTISAKEEKIYLYQKSKPVELWLLIHLRSFQNQLNFHYRNKLTNWVFRSSFDRIFLLEETKRELHEIC
;
A
#
# COMPACT_ATOMS: atom_id res chain seq x y z
N MET A 1 12.28 -4.01 19.62
CA MET A 1 11.87 -3.64 18.24
C MET A 1 10.40 -3.98 18.11
N PRO A 2 9.52 -3.07 17.66
CA PRO A 2 8.16 -3.48 17.36
C PRO A 2 8.22 -4.64 16.33
N ASP A 3 7.49 -5.71 16.59
CA ASP A 3 7.45 -6.89 15.72
C ASP A 3 6.93 -6.45 14.35
N LYS A 4 7.72 -6.66 13.29
CA LYS A 4 7.36 -6.31 11.91
C LYS A 4 5.96 -6.83 11.57
N LYS A 5 5.62 -8.05 12.02
CA LYS A 5 4.29 -8.64 11.80
C LYS A 5 3.19 -7.86 12.53
N ALA A 6 3.45 -7.39 13.74
CA ALA A 6 2.48 -6.57 14.49
C ALA A 6 2.25 -5.23 13.79
N HIS A 7 3.29 -4.64 13.20
CA HIS A 7 3.17 -3.42 12.42
C HIS A 7 2.35 -3.65 11.14
N GLU A 8 2.65 -4.69 10.35
CA GLU A 8 1.89 -5.02 9.14
C GLU A 8 0.40 -5.26 9.45
N GLN A 9 0.09 -5.95 10.55
CA GLN A 9 -1.29 -6.16 11.03
C GLN A 9 -1.97 -4.83 11.42
N GLN A 10 -1.24 -3.93 12.09
CA GLN A 10 -1.76 -2.61 12.43
C GLN A 10 -2.05 -1.79 11.17
N VAL A 11 -1.14 -1.76 10.20
CA VAL A 11 -1.31 -1.05 8.93
C VAL A 11 -2.52 -1.58 8.17
N LEU A 12 -2.65 -2.91 8.06
CA LEU A 12 -3.83 -3.52 7.45
C LEU A 12 -5.13 -3.17 8.19
N GLN A 13 -5.10 -3.11 9.53
CA GLN A 13 -6.28 -2.74 10.31
C GLN A 13 -6.70 -1.28 10.07
N ILE A 14 -5.74 -0.36 9.92
CA ILE A 14 -6.02 1.03 9.54
C ILE A 14 -6.64 1.05 8.15
N PHE A 15 -6.01 0.39 7.16
CA PHE A 15 -6.51 0.31 5.80
C PHE A 15 -7.96 -0.18 5.73
N ARG A 16 -8.28 -1.29 6.42
CA ARG A 16 -9.62 -1.87 6.51
C ARG A 16 -10.68 -0.92 7.05
N ASN A 17 -10.29 -0.01 7.94
CA ASN A 17 -11.22 0.95 8.54
C ASN A 17 -11.46 2.17 7.64
N LEU A 18 -10.59 2.41 6.65
CA LEU A 18 -10.63 3.59 5.78
C LEU A 18 -11.27 3.30 4.42
N ILE A 19 -11.08 2.09 3.89
CA ILE A 19 -11.67 1.71 2.59
C ILE A 19 -13.15 1.36 2.74
N ALA A 20 -14.00 2.09 2.03
CA ALA A 20 -15.46 2.00 2.15
C ALA A 20 -16.02 0.64 1.70
N ASP A 21 -15.39 0.03 0.70
CA ASP A 21 -15.82 -1.20 0.04
C ASP A 21 -14.94 -2.40 0.41
N PHE A 22 -14.34 -2.41 1.62
CA PHE A 22 -13.48 -3.54 2.00
C PHE A 22 -14.22 -4.88 1.85
N PRO A 23 -13.63 -5.86 1.15
CA PRO A 23 -14.22 -7.17 0.94
C PRO A 23 -14.59 -7.86 2.26
N LYS A 24 -15.86 -8.28 2.37
CA LYS A 24 -16.33 -9.11 3.48
C LYS A 24 -15.75 -10.51 3.33
N GLY A 25 -14.65 -10.77 4.03
CA GLY A 25 -13.93 -12.03 3.94
C GLY A 25 -12.97 -12.28 5.10
N LYS A 26 -12.50 -13.52 5.21
CA LYS A 26 -11.45 -13.88 6.17
C LYS A 26 -10.10 -13.42 5.63
N VAL A 27 -9.39 -12.63 6.41
CA VAL A 27 -7.99 -12.26 6.12
C VAL A 27 -7.06 -13.34 6.66
N LEU A 28 -6.09 -13.75 5.83
CA LEU A 28 -4.99 -14.63 6.21
C LEU A 28 -3.68 -13.92 5.88
N GLN A 29 -2.70 -13.95 6.79
CA GLN A 29 -1.34 -13.52 6.49
C GLN A 29 -0.59 -14.65 5.78
N THR A 30 0.18 -14.32 4.75
CA THR A 30 0.91 -15.25 3.90
C THR A 30 2.28 -14.67 3.54
N GLU A 31 3.16 -15.46 2.93
CA GLU A 31 4.49 -14.99 2.53
C GLU A 31 4.49 -14.22 1.21
N SER A 32 3.53 -14.48 0.32
CA SER A 32 3.41 -13.83 -0.98
C SER A 32 2.03 -14.11 -1.60
N PRO A 33 1.17 -13.08 -1.78
CA PRO A 33 1.30 -11.72 -1.22
C PRO A 33 1.25 -11.74 0.32
N ASP A 34 1.53 -10.62 0.99
CA ASP A 34 1.54 -10.55 2.47
C ASP A 34 0.20 -10.94 3.12
N PHE A 35 -0.91 -10.64 2.44
CA PHE A 35 -2.24 -11.02 2.90
C PHE A 35 -3.13 -11.56 1.80
N LEU A 36 -4.05 -12.45 2.19
CA LEU A 36 -5.12 -12.98 1.36
C LEU A 36 -6.48 -12.71 2.01
N VAL A 37 -7.37 -12.05 1.29
CA VAL A 37 -8.78 -11.87 1.70
C VAL A 37 -9.65 -12.89 0.99
N ARG A 38 -10.08 -13.92 1.72
CA ARG A 38 -10.93 -14.98 1.17
C ARG A 38 -12.39 -14.53 1.15
N LEU A 39 -12.90 -14.26 -0.06
CA LEU A 39 -14.30 -13.89 -0.31
C LEU A 39 -15.21 -15.11 -0.24
N ASN A 40 -14.78 -16.22 -0.83
CA ASN A 40 -15.47 -17.51 -0.80
C ASN A 40 -14.48 -18.65 -1.10
N ARG A 41 -14.97 -19.89 -1.29
CA ARG A 41 -14.14 -21.07 -1.54
C ARG A 41 -13.26 -20.97 -2.80
N LYS A 42 -13.66 -20.16 -3.79
CA LYS A 42 -13.00 -20.07 -5.11
C LYS A 42 -12.33 -18.72 -5.36
N LYS A 43 -12.73 -17.67 -4.65
CA LYS A 43 -12.24 -16.30 -4.87
C LYS A 43 -11.48 -15.78 -3.67
N VAL A 44 -10.29 -15.24 -3.94
CA VAL A 44 -9.41 -14.61 -2.96
C VAL A 44 -8.82 -13.34 -3.58
N ILE A 45 -8.69 -12.30 -2.77
CA ILE A 45 -7.96 -11.08 -3.13
C ILE A 45 -6.59 -11.14 -2.48
N GLY A 46 -5.54 -10.86 -3.24
CA GLY A 46 -4.20 -10.69 -2.71
C GLY A 46 -3.94 -9.24 -2.33
N ILE A 47 -3.35 -9.00 -1.17
CA ILE A 47 -2.90 -7.66 -0.75
C ILE A 47 -1.41 -7.76 -0.44
N GLU A 48 -0.60 -7.10 -1.26
CA GLU A 48 0.83 -6.90 -0.99
C GLU A 48 1.00 -5.59 -0.22
N LEU A 49 1.76 -5.64 0.88
CA LEU A 49 2.06 -4.48 1.70
C LEU A 49 3.50 -4.02 1.44
N THR A 50 3.70 -2.71 1.36
CA THR A 50 5.05 -2.17 1.21
C THR A 50 5.16 -0.76 1.73
N GLU A 51 6.34 -0.42 2.23
CA GLU A 51 6.67 0.97 2.52
C GLU A 51 6.94 1.71 1.21
N LEU A 52 6.60 3.01 1.18
CA LEU A 52 6.96 3.90 0.08
C LEU A 52 8.49 4.02 -0.04
N HIS A 53 9.01 3.93 -1.27
CA HIS A 53 10.43 4.09 -1.57
C HIS A 53 10.94 5.48 -1.17
N GLY A 54 12.22 5.57 -0.78
CA GLY A 54 12.81 6.83 -0.29
C GLY A 54 12.45 7.16 1.16
N GLN A 55 11.76 6.28 1.89
CA GLN A 55 11.77 6.30 3.36
C GLN A 55 13.11 5.74 3.84
N THR A 56 14.07 6.61 4.18
CA THR A 56 15.24 6.23 4.98
C THR A 56 14.80 6.05 6.42
N PHE A 57 14.17 4.92 6.74
CA PHE A 57 13.81 4.57 8.13
C PHE A 57 15.03 4.49 9.07
N TYR A 58 16.24 4.46 8.51
CA TYR A 58 17.50 4.41 9.26
C TYR A 58 18.14 5.77 9.57
N ASP A 59 17.58 6.88 9.08
CA ASP A 59 17.89 8.23 9.58
C ASP A 59 16.73 8.73 10.48
N ASN A 60 16.36 7.91 11.47
CA ASN A 60 15.62 8.20 12.71
C ASN A 60 14.31 8.99 12.70
N LEU A 61 13.72 9.39 11.56
CA LEU A 61 12.55 10.28 11.60
C LEU A 61 11.40 9.96 10.63
N GLY A 62 11.59 9.08 9.64
CA GLY A 62 10.47 8.58 8.81
C GLY A 62 9.63 9.66 8.11
N TYR A 63 10.23 10.83 7.85
CA TYR A 63 9.55 11.97 7.25
C TYR A 63 9.84 12.05 5.75
N TYR A 64 8.79 12.34 4.98
CA TYR A 64 8.92 12.64 3.57
C TYR A 64 9.25 14.12 3.35
N HIS A 65 10.48 14.44 2.94
CA HIS A 65 10.99 15.81 2.90
C HIS A 65 10.90 16.49 1.52
N ASN A 66 10.88 15.74 0.41
CA ASN A 66 10.86 16.31 -0.94
C ASN A 66 9.64 15.86 -1.76
N PRO A 67 8.55 16.64 -1.81
CA PRO A 67 7.33 16.31 -2.57
C PRO A 67 7.53 16.16 -4.07
N GLU A 68 8.61 16.71 -4.64
CA GLU A 68 8.91 16.60 -6.07
C GLU A 68 9.29 15.16 -6.46
N LEU A 69 9.79 14.38 -5.52
CA LEU A 69 10.16 12.98 -5.74
C LEU A 69 9.03 12.00 -5.43
N LEU A 70 7.84 12.48 -4.99
CA LEU A 70 6.78 11.60 -4.51
C LEU A 70 6.28 10.69 -5.63
N TYR A 71 6.08 11.29 -6.80
CA TYR A 71 5.71 10.55 -8.01
C TYR A 71 6.74 9.47 -8.33
N GLN A 72 8.04 9.83 -8.37
CA GLN A 72 9.13 8.91 -8.70
C GLN A 72 9.25 7.78 -7.67
N ASN A 73 9.03 8.08 -6.39
CA ASN A 73 9.09 7.08 -5.33
C ASN A 73 7.91 6.11 -5.38
N ILE A 74 6.70 6.61 -5.65
CA ILE A 74 5.53 5.74 -5.89
C ILE A 74 5.80 4.87 -7.12
N GLU A 75 6.26 5.47 -8.22
CA GLU A 75 6.57 4.77 -9.48
C GLU A 75 7.65 3.69 -9.28
N HIS A 76 8.73 4.00 -8.55
CA HIS A 76 9.76 3.02 -8.19
C HIS A 76 9.21 1.91 -7.28
N THR A 77 8.38 2.24 -6.28
CA THR A 77 7.76 1.22 -5.42
C THR A 77 6.87 0.28 -6.24
N ILE A 78 6.02 0.83 -7.11
CA ILE A 78 5.14 0.04 -7.99
C ILE A 78 6.00 -0.83 -8.91
N SER A 79 6.98 -0.26 -9.59
CA SER A 79 7.85 -0.99 -10.53
C SER A 79 8.59 -2.14 -9.86
N ALA A 80 9.14 -1.93 -8.66
CA ALA A 80 9.84 -2.98 -7.91
C ALA A 80 8.93 -4.13 -7.45
N LYS A 81 7.62 -3.85 -7.29
CA LYS A 81 6.62 -4.86 -6.95
C LYS A 81 6.03 -5.53 -8.19
N GLU A 82 5.95 -4.81 -9.30
CA GLU A 82 5.54 -5.32 -10.61
C GLU A 82 6.43 -6.49 -11.05
N GLU A 83 7.75 -6.38 -10.87
CA GLU A 83 8.72 -7.45 -11.16
C GLU A 83 8.45 -8.75 -10.38
N LYS A 84 7.70 -8.67 -9.27
CA LYS A 84 7.39 -9.80 -8.38
C LYS A 84 5.98 -10.35 -8.54
N ILE A 85 5.18 -9.84 -9.50
CA ILE A 85 3.80 -10.28 -9.74
C ILE A 85 3.68 -11.80 -9.87
N TYR A 86 4.63 -12.43 -10.56
CA TYR A 86 4.62 -13.88 -10.77
C TYR A 86 4.64 -14.69 -9.45
N LEU A 87 5.17 -14.13 -8.37
CA LEU A 87 5.15 -14.74 -7.04
C LEU A 87 3.74 -14.65 -6.42
N TYR A 88 3.13 -13.47 -6.49
CA TYR A 88 1.80 -13.21 -5.93
C TYR A 88 0.70 -14.03 -6.63
N GLN A 89 0.85 -14.24 -7.94
CA GLN A 89 -0.06 -15.04 -8.75
C GLN A 89 -0.08 -16.54 -8.44
N LYS A 90 0.87 -17.07 -7.66
CA LYS A 90 0.85 -18.48 -7.22
C LYS A 90 -0.42 -18.82 -6.45
N SER A 91 -0.96 -17.86 -5.71
CA SER A 91 -2.23 -17.98 -4.99
C SER A 91 -3.48 -17.88 -5.89
N LYS A 92 -3.28 -17.56 -7.18
CA LYS A 92 -4.31 -17.28 -8.20
C LYS A 92 -5.41 -16.35 -7.69
N PRO A 93 -5.03 -15.16 -7.19
CA PRO A 93 -6.01 -14.22 -6.69
C PRO A 93 -6.87 -13.70 -7.86
N VAL A 94 -8.14 -13.41 -7.60
CA VAL A 94 -9.02 -12.82 -8.61
C VAL A 94 -8.75 -11.33 -8.80
N GLU A 95 -8.18 -10.71 -7.76
CA GLU A 95 -7.68 -9.34 -7.76
C GLU A 95 -6.42 -9.29 -6.91
N LEU A 96 -5.45 -8.49 -7.34
CA LEU A 96 -4.21 -8.24 -6.64
C LEU A 96 -4.07 -6.75 -6.34
N TRP A 97 -4.06 -6.42 -5.06
CA TRP A 97 -3.99 -5.04 -4.57
C TRP A 97 -2.59 -4.76 -4.02
N LEU A 98 -2.11 -3.54 -4.25
CA LEU A 98 -0.88 -3.04 -3.65
C LEU A 98 -1.22 -1.96 -2.62
N LEU A 99 -0.85 -2.18 -1.36
CA LEU A 99 -0.97 -1.20 -0.28
C LEU A 99 0.41 -0.62 0.02
N ILE A 100 0.61 0.62 -0.40
CA ILE A 100 1.81 1.40 -0.09
C ILE A 100 1.53 2.22 1.18
N HIS A 101 2.34 2.10 2.23
CA HIS A 101 2.18 2.88 3.46
C HIS A 101 3.38 3.78 3.78
N LEU A 102 3.09 4.88 4.47
CA LEU A 102 4.07 5.81 5.03
C LEU A 102 3.58 6.34 6.37
N ARG A 103 4.51 6.78 7.23
CA ARG A 103 4.12 7.33 8.54
C ARG A 103 3.36 8.64 8.47
N SER A 104 3.92 9.65 7.80
CA SER A 104 3.32 10.99 7.74
C SER A 104 3.88 11.83 6.60
N PHE A 105 3.03 12.64 5.95
CA PHE A 105 3.46 13.77 5.13
C PHE A 105 3.71 14.99 6.03
N GLN A 106 4.86 15.66 5.90
CA GLN A 106 5.15 16.88 6.68
C GLN A 106 4.14 18.02 6.37
N ASN A 107 3.85 18.82 7.40
CA ASN A 107 2.70 19.73 7.55
C ASN A 107 2.43 20.75 6.41
N GLN A 108 3.36 21.01 5.49
CA GLN A 108 3.14 21.96 4.38
C GLN A 108 2.60 21.33 3.09
N LEU A 109 2.37 20.01 3.08
CA LEU A 109 2.14 19.27 1.84
C LEU A 109 0.67 18.85 1.61
N ASN A 110 -0.14 18.75 2.68
CA ASN A 110 -1.47 18.10 2.69
C ASN A 110 -2.44 18.49 1.57
N PHE A 111 -2.55 19.76 1.22
CA PHE A 111 -3.56 20.18 0.25
C PHE A 111 -3.10 20.04 -1.20
N HIS A 112 -1.79 20.24 -1.46
CA HIS A 112 -1.26 20.25 -2.82
C HIS A 112 -1.07 18.85 -3.39
N TYR A 113 -0.70 17.84 -2.59
CA TYR A 113 -0.47 16.49 -3.14
C TYR A 113 -1.77 15.72 -3.36
N ARG A 114 -2.82 15.93 -2.56
CA ARG A 114 -4.10 15.24 -2.77
C ARG A 114 -4.65 15.48 -4.17
N ASN A 115 -4.59 16.74 -4.62
CA ASN A 115 -4.98 17.12 -5.97
C ASN A 115 -4.02 16.59 -7.05
N LYS A 116 -2.75 16.32 -6.72
CA LYS A 116 -1.80 15.75 -7.69
C LYS A 116 -1.95 14.24 -7.81
N LEU A 117 -2.15 13.53 -6.69
CA LEU A 117 -2.36 12.08 -6.65
C LEU A 117 -3.52 11.65 -7.53
N THR A 118 -4.63 12.41 -7.53
CA THR A 118 -5.80 12.13 -8.37
C THR A 118 -5.56 12.36 -9.87
N ASN A 119 -4.51 13.10 -10.24
CA ASN A 119 -4.15 13.38 -11.63
C ASN A 119 -3.01 12.49 -12.14
N TRP A 120 -2.34 11.74 -11.27
CA TRP A 120 -1.27 10.85 -11.66
C TRP A 120 -1.84 9.53 -12.17
N VAL A 121 -1.23 9.01 -13.23
CA VAL A 121 -1.60 7.74 -13.83
C VAL A 121 -0.40 6.83 -13.72
N PHE A 122 -0.52 5.79 -12.89
CA PHE A 122 0.48 4.75 -12.77
C PHE A 122 0.04 3.55 -13.63
N ARG A 123 0.96 2.98 -14.40
CA ARG A 123 0.69 1.74 -15.14
C ARG A 123 1.20 0.56 -14.31
N SER A 124 0.31 -0.38 -14.02
CA SER A 124 0.62 -1.56 -13.25
C SER A 124 -0.36 -2.68 -13.55
N SER A 125 0.05 -3.93 -13.32
CA SER A 125 -0.87 -5.07 -13.33
C SER A 125 -1.52 -5.34 -11.97
N PHE A 126 -1.26 -4.53 -10.94
CA PHE A 126 -2.08 -4.50 -9.74
C PHE A 126 -3.46 -3.93 -10.09
N ASP A 127 -4.53 -4.59 -9.67
CA ASP A 127 -5.91 -4.18 -9.95
C ASP A 127 -6.30 -2.90 -9.21
N ARG A 128 -5.73 -2.69 -8.01
CA ARG A 128 -5.93 -1.50 -7.19
C ARG A 128 -4.64 -1.14 -6.46
N ILE A 129 -4.30 0.15 -6.43
CA ILE A 129 -3.13 0.64 -5.70
C ILE A 129 -3.54 1.72 -4.72
N PHE A 130 -3.15 1.54 -3.47
CA PHE A 130 -3.46 2.43 -2.38
C PHE A 130 -2.21 3.05 -1.77
N LEU A 131 -2.32 4.31 -1.37
CA LEU A 131 -1.35 5.03 -0.57
C LEU A 131 -1.97 5.37 0.78
N LEU A 132 -1.41 4.84 1.86
CA LEU A 132 -1.88 5.01 3.23
C LEU A 132 -0.90 5.85 4.06
N GLU A 133 -1.39 6.98 4.58
CA GLU A 133 -0.71 7.75 5.60
C GLU A 133 -1.18 7.30 7.00
N GLU A 134 -0.29 6.66 7.77
CA GLU A 134 -0.65 6.05 9.06
C GLU A 134 -1.02 7.06 10.14
N THR A 135 -0.32 8.20 10.22
CA THR A 135 -0.52 9.20 11.30
C THR A 135 -1.84 9.92 11.16
N LYS A 136 -2.18 10.37 9.95
CA LYS A 136 -3.47 11.04 9.68
C LYS A 136 -4.59 10.07 9.39
N ARG A 137 -4.27 8.78 9.18
CA ARG A 137 -5.20 7.72 8.76
C ARG A 137 -5.94 8.15 7.49
N GLU A 138 -5.16 8.55 6.49
CA GLU A 138 -5.68 8.96 5.18
C GLU A 138 -5.32 7.92 4.14
N LEU A 139 -6.31 7.54 3.34
CA LEU A 139 -6.18 6.57 2.28
C LEU A 139 -6.48 7.23 0.94
N HIS A 140 -5.57 7.03 -0.02
CA HIS A 140 -5.73 7.48 -1.39
C HIS A 140 -5.63 6.28 -2.33
N GLU A 141 -6.64 6.07 -3.16
CA GLU A 141 -6.58 5.15 -4.29
C GLU A 141 -5.99 5.91 -5.48
N ILE A 142 -4.93 5.37 -6.08
CA ILE A 142 -4.13 6.04 -7.12
C ILE A 142 -4.07 5.29 -8.45
N CYS A 143 -4.57 4.05 -8.48
CA CYS A 143 -4.77 3.24 -9.67
C CYS A 143 -5.88 2.24 -9.41
#